data_AF-A0A1J4WS52-F1
#
_entry.id   AF-A0A1J4WS52-F1
#
_cell.length_a   1.000
_cell.length_b   1.000
_cell.length_c   1.000
_cell.angle_alpha   90.00
_cell.angle_beta   90.00
_cell.angle_gamma   90.00
#
_symmetry.space_group_name_H-M   'P 1'
#
loop_
_entity.id
_entity.type
_entity.pdbx_description
1 polymer ?
#
loop_
_entity_poly.entity_id
_entity_poly.type
_entity_poly.pdbx_seq_one_letter_code
_entity_poly.pdbx_strand_id
1 'polypeptide(L)'
;MFQKGSIVWGLVVLIIGTPLAIGIASYLFIPLLLFSIVTLIIWGVASLFGVHTSFGNIWDWLWFAVKVLIVGGMAFFGVSEFIRSIKQKRIFNFFKKNWFYFLIFLFLFWLFFINVNKNSTEVPQSDSNQATQIEPMNSSELDKFSAVLAKEELLTDSDLENIRSALKSYTDRTGNYLTQNDVDGFTGLIKQSNDYQYELGQSLLFSWDQQKIYTTSGFDKLYKEMQDANYRKSGVLQFNKNRLKQAAEHQSYSEDEDGNKYEFSREVILQGIDKISVARKNMDKIVSVFDEFVK
;
A
#
# COMPACT_ATOMS: atom_id res chain seq x y z
N MET A 1 -0.60 -11.20 22.05
CA MET A 1 -1.55 -11.59 23.14
C MET A 1 -2.07 -13.01 22.95
N PHE A 2 -1.18 -14.00 22.79
CA PHE A 2 -1.51 -15.44 22.83
C PHE A 2 -0.30 -16.22 23.34
N GLN A 3 -0.05 -16.16 24.65
CA GLN A 3 1.03 -16.94 25.27
C GLN A 3 0.54 -18.18 26.03
N LYS A 4 -0.74 -18.56 25.90
CA LYS A 4 -1.30 -19.85 26.37
C LYS A 4 -2.50 -20.30 25.52
N GLY A 5 -2.33 -20.37 24.19
CA GLY A 5 -3.38 -20.82 23.26
C GLY A 5 -3.38 -22.34 23.12
N SER A 6 -4.26 -23.02 23.86
CA SER A 6 -4.52 -24.45 23.78
C SER A 6 -4.60 -24.96 22.34
N ILE A 7 -3.92 -26.06 22.02
CA ILE A 7 -4.05 -26.85 20.78
C ILE A 7 -5.52 -27.07 20.39
N VAL A 8 -6.41 -27.10 21.39
CA VAL A 8 -7.87 -27.18 21.23
C VAL A 8 -8.45 -26.01 20.43
N TRP A 9 -7.98 -24.77 20.61
CA TRP A 9 -8.47 -23.63 19.82
C TRP A 9 -8.01 -23.67 18.36
N GLY A 10 -6.77 -24.15 18.12
CA GLY A 10 -6.29 -24.42 16.76
C GLY A 10 -7.13 -25.48 16.06
N LEU A 11 -7.49 -26.56 16.76
CA LEU A 11 -8.39 -27.61 16.28
C LEU A 11 -9.83 -27.10 16.05
N VAL A 12 -10.35 -26.22 16.91
CA VAL A 12 -11.68 -25.61 16.76
C VAL A 12 -11.75 -24.73 15.52
N VAL A 13 -10.72 -23.91 15.25
CA VAL A 13 -10.64 -23.11 14.01
C VAL A 13 -10.54 -24.02 12.78
N LEU A 14 -9.82 -25.13 12.86
CA LEU A 14 -9.66 -26.05 11.73
C LEU A 14 -10.93 -26.87 11.45
N ILE A 15 -11.61 -27.35 12.49
CA ILE A 15 -12.82 -28.19 12.37
C ILE A 15 -14.08 -27.37 12.11
N ILE A 16 -14.19 -26.16 12.66
CA ILE A 16 -15.39 -25.31 12.50
C ILE A 16 -15.14 -24.22 11.46
N GLY A 17 -13.99 -23.54 11.52
CA GLY A 17 -13.65 -22.44 10.63
C GLY A 17 -13.44 -22.87 9.18
N THR A 18 -12.76 -23.98 8.93
CA THR A 18 -12.52 -24.44 7.54
C THR A 18 -13.81 -24.85 6.83
N PRO A 19 -14.72 -25.66 7.42
CA PRO A 19 -16.00 -25.97 6.79
C PRO A 19 -16.93 -24.77 6.68
N LEU A 20 -16.90 -23.85 7.65
CA LEU A 20 -17.67 -22.61 7.58
C LEU A 20 -17.16 -21.70 6.45
N ALA A 21 -15.84 -21.57 6.28
CA ALA A 21 -15.23 -20.82 5.18
C ALA A 21 -15.52 -21.46 3.82
N ILE A 22 -15.46 -22.79 3.71
CA ILE A 22 -15.85 -23.53 2.50
C ILE A 22 -17.36 -23.38 2.23
N GLY A 23 -18.19 -23.39 3.28
CA GLY A 23 -19.64 -23.18 3.17
C GLY A 23 -19.99 -21.76 2.72
N ILE A 24 -19.33 -20.75 3.30
CA ILE A 24 -19.50 -19.34 2.90
C ILE A 24 -18.96 -19.12 1.48
N ALA A 25 -17.78 -19.66 1.16
CA ALA A 25 -17.20 -19.56 -0.17
C ALA A 25 -18.08 -20.23 -1.23
N SER A 26 -18.63 -21.42 -0.96
CA SER A 26 -19.54 -22.10 -1.90
C SER A 26 -20.86 -21.36 -2.06
N TYR A 27 -21.38 -20.72 -1.00
CA TYR A 27 -22.59 -19.91 -1.07
C TYR A 27 -22.38 -18.56 -1.78
N LEU A 28 -21.20 -17.96 -1.65
CA LEU A 28 -20.84 -16.67 -2.27
C LEU A 28 -20.26 -16.81 -3.67
N PHE A 29 -19.76 -17.99 -4.06
CA PHE A 29 -19.12 -18.21 -5.36
C PHE A 29 -20.08 -17.94 -6.52
N ILE A 30 -21.29 -18.50 -6.49
CA ILE A 30 -22.28 -18.32 -7.56
C ILE A 30 -22.70 -16.84 -7.68
N PRO A 31 -23.05 -16.13 -6.57
CA PRO A 31 -23.32 -14.69 -6.61
C PRO A 31 -22.15 -13.85 -7.13
N LEU A 32 -20.92 -14.12 -6.68
CA LEU A 32 -19.72 -13.39 -7.12
C LEU A 32 -19.41 -13.64 -8.59
N LEU A 33 -19.63 -14.86 -9.08
CA LEU A 33 -19.45 -15.22 -10.47
C LEU A 33 -20.48 -14.50 -11.36
N LEU A 34 -21.76 -14.48 -10.97
CA LEU A 34 -22.79 -13.70 -11.66
C LEU A 34 -22.46 -12.20 -11.67
N PHE A 35 -21.98 -11.67 -10.54
CA PHE A 35 -21.57 -10.28 -10.43
C PHE A 35 -20.40 -9.92 -11.35
N SER A 36 -19.43 -10.84 -11.47
CA SER A 36 -18.31 -10.73 -12.40
C SER A 36 -18.76 -10.75 -13.86
N ILE A 37 -19.69 -11.63 -14.20
CA ILE A 37 -20.28 -11.68 -15.56
C ILE A 37 -20.98 -10.36 -15.89
N VAL A 38 -21.79 -9.82 -14.97
CA VAL A 38 -22.47 -8.52 -15.17
C VAL A 38 -21.47 -7.38 -15.36
N THR A 39 -20.41 -7.34 -14.54
CA THR A 39 -19.34 -6.34 -14.66
C THR A 39 -18.67 -6.41 -16.03
N LEU A 40 -18.40 -7.63 -16.51
CA LEU A 40 -17.75 -7.88 -17.80
C LEU A 40 -18.64 -7.47 -18.97
N ILE A 41 -19.96 -7.71 -18.88
CA ILE A 41 -20.94 -7.25 -19.88
C ILE A 41 -20.98 -5.72 -19.93
N ILE A 42 -21.09 -5.04 -18.79
CA ILE A 42 -21.14 -3.57 -18.72
C ILE A 42 -19.84 -2.97 -19.27
N TRP A 43 -18.70 -3.56 -18.92
CA TRP A 43 -17.39 -3.16 -19.45
C TRP A 43 -17.30 -3.35 -20.97
N GLY A 44 -17.72 -4.50 -21.49
CA GLY A 44 -17.72 -4.78 -22.93
C GLY A 44 -18.61 -3.80 -23.70
N VAL A 45 -19.80 -3.49 -23.18
CA VAL A 45 -20.70 -2.49 -23.77
C VAL A 45 -20.07 -1.09 -23.73
N ALA A 46 -19.53 -0.67 -22.59
CA ALA A 46 -18.87 0.64 -22.46
C ALA A 46 -17.70 0.79 -23.45
N SER A 47 -16.91 -0.27 -23.64
CA SER A 47 -15.82 -0.30 -24.62
C SER A 47 -16.31 -0.19 -26.07
N LEU A 48 -17.46 -0.78 -26.42
CA LEU A 48 -18.05 -0.66 -27.75
C LEU A 48 -18.55 0.76 -28.06
N PHE A 49 -18.90 1.54 -27.04
CA PHE A 49 -19.32 2.94 -27.16
C PHE A 49 -18.17 3.95 -26.99
N GLY A 50 -16.91 3.49 -27.01
CA GLY A 50 -15.73 4.36 -26.92
C GLY A 50 -15.48 4.95 -25.53
N VAL A 51 -16.10 4.40 -24.48
CA VAL A 51 -15.84 4.82 -23.10
C VAL A 51 -14.62 4.07 -22.58
N HIS A 52 -13.50 4.77 -22.44
CA HIS A 52 -12.26 4.22 -21.87
C HIS A 52 -12.34 4.13 -20.34
N THR A 53 -12.97 3.07 -19.83
CA THR A 53 -13.01 2.76 -18.39
C THR A 53 -12.41 1.39 -18.11
N SER A 54 -11.67 1.27 -17.01
CA SER A 54 -11.05 0.00 -16.61
C SER A 54 -12.10 -0.95 -16.02
N PHE A 55 -11.86 -2.26 -16.14
CA PHE A 55 -12.70 -3.26 -15.49
C PHE A 55 -12.77 -3.04 -13.97
N GLY A 56 -11.65 -2.67 -13.35
CA GLY A 56 -11.56 -2.32 -11.92
C GLY A 56 -12.50 -1.17 -11.54
N ASN A 57 -12.57 -0.12 -12.36
CA ASN A 57 -13.43 1.03 -12.07
C ASN A 57 -14.93 0.65 -12.14
N ILE A 58 -15.34 -0.18 -13.11
CA ILE A 58 -16.72 -0.65 -13.21
C ILE A 58 -17.05 -1.59 -12.05
N TRP A 59 -16.11 -2.48 -11.70
CA TRP A 59 -16.25 -3.38 -10.55
C TRP A 59 -16.48 -2.59 -9.25
N ASP A 60 -15.67 -1.56 -9.02
CA ASP A 60 -15.77 -0.72 -7.82
C ASP A 60 -17.08 0.07 -7.79
N TRP A 61 -17.52 0.61 -8.92
CA TRP A 61 -18.80 1.32 -9.02
C TRP A 61 -20.00 0.39 -8.80
N LEU A 62 -19.99 -0.81 -9.39
CA LEU A 62 -21.04 -1.82 -9.21
C LEU A 62 -21.09 -2.28 -7.74
N TRP A 63 -19.92 -2.48 -7.13
CA TRP A 63 -19.81 -2.89 -5.73
C TRP A 63 -20.29 -1.79 -4.78
N PHE A 64 -20.00 -0.53 -5.10
CA PHE A 64 -20.55 0.62 -4.40
C PHE A 64 -22.08 0.66 -4.50
N ALA A 65 -22.65 0.48 -5.70
CA ALA A 65 -24.10 0.45 -5.89
C ALA A 65 -24.78 -0.66 -5.06
N VAL A 66 -24.20 -1.86 -5.03
CA VAL A 66 -24.70 -2.97 -4.17
C VAL A 66 -24.65 -2.60 -2.70
N LYS A 67 -23.55 -2.00 -2.23
CA LYS A 67 -23.45 -1.54 -0.83
C LYS A 67 -24.52 -0.51 -0.49
N VAL A 68 -24.74 0.46 -1.37
CA VAL A 68 -25.80 1.48 -1.20
C VAL A 68 -27.18 0.84 -1.16
N LEU A 69 -27.45 -0.15 -2.02
CA LEU A 69 -28.73 -0.87 -2.00
C LEU A 69 -28.93 -1.68 -0.72
N ILE A 70 -27.89 -2.35 -0.22
CA ILE A 70 -27.95 -3.13 1.03
C ILE A 70 -28.19 -2.19 2.23
N VAL A 71 -27.37 -1.16 2.38
CA VAL A 71 -27.46 -0.22 3.51
C VAL A 71 -28.76 0.60 3.42
N GLY A 72 -29.11 1.09 2.24
CA GLY A 72 -30.35 1.82 1.98
C GLY A 72 -31.59 0.97 2.19
N GLY A 73 -31.58 -0.28 1.75
CA GLY A 73 -32.65 -1.25 2.01
C GLY A 73 -32.83 -1.52 3.50
N MET A 74 -31.74 -1.79 4.22
CA MET A 74 -31.78 -1.98 5.68
C MET A 74 -32.30 -0.75 6.41
N ALA A 75 -31.88 0.46 5.99
CA ALA A 75 -32.39 1.70 6.56
C ALA A 75 -33.89 1.89 6.27
N PHE A 76 -34.35 1.62 5.05
CA PHE A 76 -35.75 1.75 4.66
C PHE A 76 -36.67 0.77 5.42
N PHE A 77 -36.28 -0.50 5.49
CA PHE A 77 -37.01 -1.50 6.28
C PHE A 77 -36.95 -1.21 7.79
N GLY A 78 -35.82 -0.74 8.29
CA GLY A 78 -35.68 -0.32 9.69
C GLY A 78 -36.58 0.87 10.04
N VAL A 79 -36.62 1.89 9.19
CA VAL A 79 -37.45 3.10 9.38
C VAL A 79 -38.94 2.78 9.26
N SER A 80 -39.35 1.97 8.28
CA SER A 80 -40.76 1.59 8.13
C SER A 80 -41.29 0.78 9.33
N GLU A 81 -40.51 -0.18 9.83
CA GLU A 81 -40.85 -0.94 11.03
C GLU A 81 -40.82 -0.08 12.31
N PHE A 82 -39.91 0.89 12.37
CA PHE A 82 -39.85 1.86 13.47
C PHE A 82 -41.09 2.76 13.50
N ILE A 83 -41.50 3.32 12.36
CA ILE A 83 -42.72 4.14 12.22
C ILE A 83 -43.96 3.31 12.62
N ARG A 84 -44.03 2.04 12.19
CA ARG A 84 -45.11 1.13 12.59
C ARG A 84 -45.13 0.89 14.10
N SER A 85 -43.97 0.75 14.72
CA SER A 85 -43.82 0.51 16.16
C SER A 85 -44.14 1.74 17.01
N ILE A 86 -43.84 2.95 16.52
CA ILE A 86 -44.28 4.22 17.13
C ILE A 86 -45.81 4.31 17.12
N LYS A 87 -46.44 4.04 15.96
CA LYS A 87 -47.91 4.07 15.84
C LYS A 87 -48.60 3.10 16.81
N GLN A 88 -47.95 1.98 17.12
CA GLN A 88 -48.47 0.97 18.06
C GLN A 88 -48.06 1.19 19.52
N LYS A 89 -47.34 2.28 19.85
CA LYS A 89 -46.75 2.56 21.18
C LYS A 89 -45.90 1.40 21.74
N ARG A 90 -45.29 0.59 20.87
CA ARG A 90 -44.48 -0.60 21.22
C ARG A 90 -42.99 -0.40 20.91
N ILE A 91 -42.50 0.81 21.13
CA ILE A 91 -41.13 1.22 20.78
C ILE A 91 -40.07 0.33 21.46
N PHE A 92 -40.29 -0.04 22.74
CA PHE A 92 -39.34 -0.87 23.47
C PHE A 92 -39.22 -2.29 22.91
N ASN A 93 -40.32 -2.88 22.45
CA ASN A 93 -40.32 -4.21 21.82
C ASN A 93 -39.62 -4.20 20.46
N PHE A 94 -39.68 -3.09 19.73
CA PHE A 94 -38.95 -2.93 18.48
C PHE A 94 -37.43 -2.96 18.70
N PHE A 95 -36.91 -2.20 19.66
CA PHE A 95 -35.47 -2.21 19.96
C PHE A 95 -35.01 -3.57 20.48
N LYS A 96 -35.80 -4.20 21.36
CA LYS A 96 -35.47 -5.54 21.87
C LYS A 96 -35.41 -6.59 20.75
N LYS A 97 -36.33 -6.54 19.79
CA LYS A 97 -36.41 -7.50 18.67
C LYS A 97 -35.34 -7.25 17.61
N ASN A 98 -34.97 -6.00 17.37
CA ASN A 98 -34.12 -5.61 16.24
C ASN A 98 -32.69 -5.18 16.63
N TRP A 99 -32.31 -5.31 17.91
CA TRP A 99 -31.01 -4.83 18.41
C TRP A 99 -29.81 -5.39 17.62
N PHE A 100 -29.87 -6.67 17.22
CA PHE A 100 -28.82 -7.32 16.45
C PHE A 100 -28.72 -6.76 15.02
N TYR A 101 -29.86 -6.44 14.38
CA TYR A 101 -29.88 -5.78 13.08
C TYR A 101 -29.34 -4.35 13.16
N PHE A 102 -29.58 -3.64 14.26
CA PHE A 102 -28.95 -2.33 14.51
C PHE A 102 -27.44 -2.43 14.63
N LEU A 103 -26.92 -3.44 15.33
CA LEU A 103 -25.47 -3.67 15.40
C LEU A 103 -24.88 -4.00 14.03
N ILE A 104 -25.52 -4.89 13.25
CA ILE A 104 -25.06 -5.22 11.89
C ILE A 104 -25.09 -3.98 11.01
N PHE A 105 -26.17 -3.19 11.07
CA PHE A 105 -26.27 -1.94 10.32
C PHE A 105 -25.17 -0.96 10.71
N LEU A 106 -24.92 -0.77 12.01
CA LEU A 106 -23.90 0.16 12.50
C LEU A 106 -22.48 -0.30 12.14
N PHE A 107 -22.23 -1.62 12.16
CA PHE A 107 -20.98 -2.22 11.71
C PHE A 107 -20.77 -2.07 10.19
N LEU A 108 -21.80 -2.34 9.38
CA LEU A 108 -21.75 -2.16 7.92
C LEU A 108 -21.63 -0.68 7.53
N PHE A 109 -22.34 0.20 8.24
CA PHE A 109 -22.25 1.65 8.09
C PHE A 109 -20.84 2.13 8.45
N TRP A 110 -20.28 1.66 9.57
CA TRP A 110 -18.89 1.97 9.95
C TRP A 110 -17.87 1.49 8.91
N LEU A 111 -18.01 0.26 8.40
CA LEU A 111 -17.18 -0.25 7.29
C LEU A 111 -17.32 0.57 6.01
N PHE A 112 -18.52 1.10 5.73
CA PHE A 112 -18.77 1.95 4.58
C PHE A 112 -17.99 3.28 4.67
N PHE A 113 -17.99 3.92 5.85
CA PHE A 113 -17.37 5.24 6.03
C PHE A 113 -15.86 5.22 6.33
N ILE A 114 -15.29 4.10 6.79
CA ILE A 114 -13.82 3.98 6.92
C ILE A 114 -13.11 4.14 5.57
N ASN A 115 -13.70 3.63 4.48
CA ASN A 115 -13.09 3.75 3.15
C ASN A 115 -13.34 5.10 2.49
N VAL A 116 -14.40 5.83 2.87
CA VAL A 116 -14.67 7.18 2.32
C VAL A 116 -13.60 8.18 2.81
N ASN A 117 -13.08 8.02 4.03
CA ASN A 117 -12.06 8.93 4.58
C ASN A 117 -10.63 8.66 4.08
N LYS A 118 -10.42 7.66 3.23
CA LYS A 118 -9.13 7.40 2.54
C LYS A 118 -9.05 8.03 1.15
N ASN A 119 -10.17 8.51 0.60
CA ASN A 119 -10.24 9.09 -0.74
C ASN A 119 -10.39 10.62 -0.74
N SER A 120 -10.24 11.30 0.40
CA SER A 120 -10.37 12.77 0.48
C SER A 120 -9.14 13.55 -0.04
N THR A 121 -8.16 12.88 -0.63
CA THR A 121 -7.22 13.49 -1.58
C THR A 121 -7.71 13.21 -3.01
N GLU A 122 -8.94 13.62 -3.31
CA GLU A 122 -9.29 13.95 -4.69
C GLU A 122 -8.46 15.18 -5.07
N VAL A 123 -7.43 14.95 -5.88
CA VAL A 123 -6.86 15.99 -6.73
C VAL A 123 -8.04 16.62 -7.47
N PRO A 124 -8.21 17.96 -7.47
CA PRO A 124 -9.33 18.57 -8.17
C PRO A 124 -9.27 18.12 -9.63
N GLN A 125 -10.31 17.43 -10.11
CA GLN A 125 -10.55 17.33 -11.54
C GLN A 125 -10.84 18.75 -12.02
N SER A 126 -9.78 19.42 -12.46
CA SER A 126 -9.87 20.65 -13.22
C SER A 126 -10.60 20.33 -14.52
N ASP A 127 -11.77 20.93 -14.69
CA ASP A 127 -12.42 21.14 -15.99
C ASP A 127 -11.46 21.94 -16.89
N SER A 128 -10.51 21.26 -17.52
CA SER A 128 -9.72 21.82 -18.61
C SER A 128 -9.64 20.81 -19.74
N ASN A 129 -10.60 20.93 -20.67
CA ASN A 129 -10.41 20.50 -22.04
C ASN A 129 -9.07 21.08 -22.55
N GLN A 130 -8.17 20.20 -23.01
CA GLN A 130 -6.76 20.43 -23.38
C GLN A 130 -5.71 20.31 -22.25
N ALA A 131 -5.76 19.24 -21.44
CA ALA A 131 -4.51 18.67 -20.96
C ALA A 131 -3.83 17.98 -22.15
N THR A 132 -2.70 18.51 -22.61
CA THR A 132 -1.80 17.79 -23.53
C THR A 132 -1.58 16.42 -22.91
N GLN A 133 -2.09 15.35 -23.53
CA GLN A 133 -1.79 13.99 -23.08
C GLN A 133 -0.28 13.84 -23.20
N ILE A 134 0.42 13.90 -22.08
CA ILE A 134 1.85 13.64 -22.02
C ILE A 134 1.99 12.18 -22.45
N GLU A 135 2.54 11.97 -23.63
CA GLU A 135 2.77 10.63 -24.14
C GLU A 135 3.74 9.93 -23.18
N PRO A 136 3.43 8.72 -22.69
CA PRO A 136 4.29 8.03 -21.74
C PRO A 136 5.56 7.51 -22.42
N MET A 137 6.53 7.08 -21.60
CA MET A 137 7.66 6.29 -22.11
C MET A 137 7.16 4.98 -22.73
N ASN A 138 7.79 4.58 -23.85
CA ASN A 138 7.51 3.29 -24.45
C ASN A 138 8.30 2.16 -23.74
N SER A 139 8.02 0.90 -24.09
CA SER A 139 8.67 -0.25 -23.46
C SER A 139 10.18 -0.24 -23.61
N SER A 140 10.72 0.16 -24.77
CA SER A 140 12.17 0.20 -24.98
C SER A 140 12.87 1.26 -24.11
N GLU A 141 12.24 2.41 -23.90
CA GLU A 141 12.72 3.45 -22.99
C GLU A 141 12.69 2.94 -21.53
N LEU A 142 11.60 2.29 -21.12
CA LEU A 142 11.43 1.71 -19.77
C LEU A 142 12.36 0.54 -19.48
N ASP A 143 12.66 -0.30 -20.46
CA ASP A 143 13.56 -1.45 -20.31
C ASP A 143 14.98 -0.99 -19.98
N LYS A 144 15.44 0.08 -20.63
CA LYS A 144 16.73 0.71 -20.34
C LYS A 144 16.81 1.25 -18.91
N PHE A 145 15.73 1.88 -18.44
CA PHE A 145 15.61 2.33 -17.05
C PHE A 145 15.67 1.17 -16.06
N SER A 146 14.85 0.15 -16.28
CA SER A 146 14.71 -0.99 -15.40
C SER A 146 16.02 -1.77 -15.25
N ALA A 147 16.77 -1.92 -16.36
CA ALA A 147 18.08 -2.57 -16.35
C ALA A 147 19.10 -1.87 -15.46
N VAL A 148 19.06 -0.53 -15.39
CA VAL A 148 19.97 0.26 -14.56
C VAL A 148 19.52 0.28 -13.09
N LEU A 149 18.22 0.44 -12.85
CA LEU A 149 17.65 0.48 -11.50
C LEU A 149 17.74 -0.87 -10.75
N ALA A 150 17.82 -1.99 -11.49
CA ALA A 150 17.97 -3.32 -10.90
C ALA A 150 19.41 -3.65 -10.45
N LYS A 151 20.40 -2.82 -10.79
CA LYS A 151 21.80 -3.11 -10.43
C LYS A 151 22.07 -2.86 -8.94
N GLU A 152 22.58 -3.90 -8.27
CA GLU A 152 23.08 -3.81 -6.89
C GLU A 152 24.53 -3.28 -6.80
N GLU A 153 25.26 -3.26 -7.92
CA GLU A 153 26.64 -2.78 -8.01
C GLU A 153 26.72 -1.28 -8.32
N LEU A 154 27.89 -0.68 -8.11
CA LEU A 154 28.09 0.73 -8.42
C LEU A 154 27.90 0.97 -9.93
N LEU A 155 27.04 1.91 -10.30
CA LEU A 155 26.76 2.23 -11.70
C LEU A 155 28.01 2.78 -12.38
N THR A 156 28.28 2.26 -13.57
CA THR A 156 29.32 2.75 -14.48
C THR A 156 28.77 3.83 -15.40
N ASP A 157 29.64 4.58 -16.07
CA ASP A 157 29.20 5.59 -17.04
C ASP A 157 28.43 4.95 -18.21
N SER A 158 28.79 3.73 -18.59
CA SER A 158 28.05 2.94 -19.59
C SER A 158 26.64 2.60 -19.14
N ASP A 159 26.41 2.42 -17.84
CA ASP A 159 25.06 2.17 -17.30
C ASP A 159 24.23 3.44 -17.32
N LEU A 160 24.84 4.57 -16.94
CA LEU A 160 24.19 5.88 -16.98
C LEU A 160 23.81 6.29 -18.41
N GLU A 161 24.57 5.84 -19.42
CA GLU A 161 24.24 6.09 -20.82
C GLU A 161 22.92 5.41 -21.26
N ASN A 162 22.52 4.30 -20.63
CA ASN A 162 21.21 3.71 -20.90
C ASN A 162 20.08 4.65 -20.44
N ILE A 163 20.21 5.26 -19.27
CA ILE A 163 19.26 6.27 -18.78
C ILE A 163 19.28 7.50 -19.68
N ARG A 164 20.47 8.02 -19.99
CA ARG A 164 20.63 9.19 -20.85
C ARG A 164 20.00 8.97 -22.22
N SER A 165 20.25 7.82 -22.85
CA SER A 165 19.67 7.49 -24.15
C SER A 165 18.15 7.28 -24.10
N ALA A 166 17.60 6.79 -22.99
CA ALA A 166 16.16 6.65 -22.80
C ALA A 166 15.48 8.01 -22.67
N LEU A 167 16.01 8.89 -21.81
CA LEU A 167 15.51 10.26 -21.65
C LEU A 167 15.63 11.06 -22.95
N LYS A 168 16.77 10.93 -23.65
CA LYS A 168 16.96 11.56 -24.96
C LYS A 168 15.94 11.06 -25.99
N SER A 169 15.73 9.75 -26.08
CA SER A 169 14.70 9.17 -26.98
C SER A 169 13.31 9.72 -26.66
N TYR A 170 12.96 9.78 -25.38
CA TYR A 170 11.68 10.29 -24.91
C TYR A 170 11.49 11.77 -25.27
N THR A 171 12.48 12.61 -24.98
CA THR A 171 12.44 14.04 -25.28
C THR A 171 12.45 14.31 -26.79
N ASP A 172 13.23 13.56 -27.57
CA ASP A 172 13.26 13.70 -29.04
C ASP A 172 11.90 13.35 -29.66
N ARG A 173 11.20 12.34 -29.13
CA ARG A 173 9.90 11.88 -29.61
C ARG A 173 8.75 12.81 -29.20
N THR A 174 8.74 13.25 -27.95
CA THR A 174 7.57 13.91 -27.34
C THR A 174 7.73 15.43 -27.22
N GLY A 175 8.97 15.94 -27.34
CA GLY A 175 9.30 17.33 -27.04
C GLY A 175 9.25 17.68 -25.55
N ASN A 176 8.94 16.72 -24.67
CA ASN A 176 8.81 16.93 -23.24
C ASN A 176 10.15 16.79 -22.53
N TYR A 177 10.39 17.71 -21.59
CA TYR A 177 11.54 17.72 -20.68
C TYR A 177 11.05 17.43 -19.27
N LEU A 178 11.97 17.00 -18.42
CA LEU A 178 11.67 16.86 -16.99
C LEU A 178 11.54 18.25 -16.38
N THR A 179 10.63 18.40 -15.42
CA THR A 179 10.66 19.54 -14.51
C THR A 179 11.47 19.19 -13.28
N GLN A 180 11.95 20.20 -12.54
CA GLN A 180 12.59 19.93 -11.25
C GLN A 180 11.67 19.17 -10.29
N ASN A 181 10.36 19.42 -10.35
CA ASN A 181 9.38 18.70 -9.54
C ASN A 181 9.29 17.21 -9.90
N ASP A 182 9.49 16.84 -11.17
CA ASP A 182 9.51 15.44 -11.59
C ASP A 182 10.74 14.73 -11.03
N VAL A 183 11.90 15.40 -11.09
CA VAL A 183 13.15 14.89 -10.53
C VAL A 183 13.04 14.75 -9.02
N ASP A 184 12.57 15.79 -8.32
CA ASP A 184 12.41 15.79 -6.87
C ASP A 184 11.38 14.75 -6.42
N GLY A 185 10.28 14.60 -7.15
CA GLY A 185 9.23 13.62 -6.85
C GLY A 185 9.72 12.18 -7.01
N PHE A 186 10.42 11.87 -8.10
CA PHE A 186 10.96 10.53 -8.34
C PHE A 186 12.11 10.19 -7.38
N THR A 187 13.07 11.10 -7.24
CA THR A 187 14.33 10.82 -6.53
C THR A 187 14.20 11.03 -5.02
N GLY A 188 13.34 11.96 -4.58
CA GLY A 188 13.19 12.35 -3.18
C GLY A 188 12.78 11.19 -2.28
N LEU A 189 11.74 10.43 -2.67
CA LEU A 189 11.26 9.29 -1.88
C LEU A 189 12.28 8.17 -1.77
N ILE A 190 12.96 7.86 -2.88
CA ILE A 190 13.95 6.77 -2.91
C ILE A 190 15.19 7.18 -2.10
N LYS A 191 15.65 8.42 -2.26
CA LYS A 191 16.76 8.98 -1.47
C LYS A 191 16.46 8.96 0.02
N GLN A 192 15.29 9.44 0.43
CA GLN A 192 14.88 9.43 1.82
C GLN A 192 14.79 8.00 2.39
N SER A 193 14.29 7.04 1.60
CA SER A 193 14.27 5.63 2.00
C SER A 193 15.68 5.05 2.15
N ASN A 194 16.60 5.36 1.23
CA ASN A 194 17.99 4.90 1.30
C ASN A 194 18.73 5.52 2.48
N ASP A 195 18.57 6.83 2.73
CA ASP A 195 19.15 7.52 3.88
C ASP A 195 18.61 6.94 5.19
N TYR A 196 17.30 6.68 5.28
CA TYR A 196 16.70 6.05 6.46
C TYR A 196 17.29 4.68 6.75
N GLN A 197 17.40 3.83 5.73
CA GLN A 197 17.93 2.48 5.90
C GLN A 197 19.43 2.48 6.22
N TYR A 198 20.19 3.44 5.67
CA TYR A 198 21.60 3.62 6.01
C TYR A 198 21.76 3.99 7.48
N GLU A 199 21.02 4.98 7.96
CA GLU A 199 21.05 5.42 9.36
C GLU A 199 20.53 4.35 10.33
N LEU A 200 19.53 3.55 9.90
CA LEU A 200 19.11 2.35 10.63
C LEU A 200 20.27 1.35 10.72
N GLY A 201 20.95 1.04 9.61
CA GLY A 201 22.11 0.15 9.59
C GLY A 201 23.19 0.60 10.56
N GLN A 202 23.53 1.89 10.55
CA GLN A 202 24.49 2.47 11.50
C GLN A 202 24.03 2.33 12.95
N SER A 203 22.76 2.62 13.23
CA SER A 203 22.19 2.47 14.58
C SER A 203 22.20 1.01 15.04
N LEU A 204 21.93 0.05 14.15
CA LEU A 204 22.02 -1.38 14.43
C LEU A 204 23.47 -1.80 14.72
N LEU A 205 24.44 -1.34 13.94
CA LEU A 205 25.85 -1.66 14.13
C LEU A 205 26.36 -1.11 15.46
N PHE A 206 26.05 0.15 15.79
CA PHE A 206 26.39 0.70 17.10
C PHE A 206 25.70 -0.04 18.23
N SER A 207 24.42 -0.40 18.08
CA SER A 207 23.69 -1.16 19.09
C SER A 207 24.32 -2.53 19.33
N TRP A 208 24.74 -3.19 18.25
CA TRP A 208 25.46 -4.47 18.30
C TRP A 208 26.80 -4.31 19.01
N ASP A 209 27.64 -3.36 18.57
CA ASP A 209 29.01 -3.21 19.07
C ASP A 209 29.05 -2.75 20.54
N GLN A 210 28.03 -2.00 20.99
CA GLN A 210 27.94 -1.49 22.36
C GLN A 210 27.09 -2.36 23.30
N GLN A 211 26.44 -3.41 22.78
CA GLN A 211 25.48 -4.26 23.54
C GLN A 211 24.42 -3.45 24.30
N LYS A 212 24.01 -2.32 23.72
CA LYS A 212 23.02 -1.41 24.27
C LYS A 212 22.28 -0.74 23.12
N ILE A 213 20.98 -0.52 23.28
CA ILE A 213 20.20 0.20 22.27
C ILE A 213 20.81 1.58 22.05
N TYR A 214 21.18 1.84 20.80
CA TYR A 214 21.76 3.10 20.34
C TYR A 214 21.07 3.55 19.05
N THR A 215 20.75 4.84 18.95
CA THR A 215 20.23 5.47 17.74
C THR A 215 21.10 6.65 17.34
N THR A 216 21.28 6.83 16.03
CA THR A 216 21.88 8.06 15.50
C THR A 216 20.83 9.17 15.45
N SER A 217 21.27 10.43 15.55
CA SER A 217 20.36 11.58 15.36
C SER A 217 19.75 11.60 13.96
N GLY A 218 20.47 11.09 12.96
CA GLY A 218 19.97 10.91 11.59
C GLY A 218 18.81 9.93 11.54
N PHE A 219 18.95 8.77 12.19
CA PHE A 219 17.89 7.77 12.29
C PHE A 219 16.65 8.34 13.00
N ASP A 220 16.81 9.02 14.13
CA ASP A 220 15.69 9.55 14.90
C ASP A 220 14.87 10.58 14.10
N LYS A 221 15.56 11.46 13.36
CA LYS A 221 14.92 12.42 12.45
C LYS A 221 14.15 11.70 11.35
N LEU A 222 14.83 10.82 10.61
CA LEU A 222 14.24 10.13 9.44
C LEU A 222 13.11 9.17 9.86
N TYR A 223 13.20 8.55 11.03
CA TYR A 223 12.14 7.71 11.59
C TYR A 223 10.85 8.51 11.78
N LYS A 224 10.97 9.71 12.37
CA LYS A 224 9.83 10.58 12.58
C LYS A 224 9.23 11.05 11.26
N GLU A 225 10.05 11.45 10.29
CA GLU A 225 9.57 11.83 8.96
C GLU A 225 8.83 10.68 8.25
N MET A 226 9.37 9.46 8.30
CA MET A 226 8.73 8.27 7.72
C MET A 226 7.40 7.93 8.40
N GLN A 227 7.32 8.17 9.71
CA GLN A 227 6.11 7.96 10.50
C GLN A 227 5.03 9.02 10.18
N ASP A 228 5.40 10.29 10.20
CA ASP A 228 4.50 11.42 10.03
C ASP A 228 3.92 11.47 8.60
N ALA A 229 4.74 11.11 7.60
CA ALA A 229 4.31 11.07 6.20
C ALA A 229 3.57 9.77 5.81
N ASN A 230 3.46 8.79 6.73
CA ASN A 230 2.89 7.47 6.47
C ASN A 230 3.54 6.76 5.26
N TYR A 231 4.81 7.03 4.99
CA TYR A 231 5.57 6.44 3.87
C TYR A 231 5.92 4.98 4.11
N ARG A 232 5.93 4.54 5.37
CA ARG A 232 6.08 3.14 5.75
C ARG A 232 4.95 2.71 6.65
N LYS A 233 4.48 1.46 6.47
CA LYS A 233 3.53 0.83 7.37
C LYS A 233 4.08 0.87 8.80
N SER A 234 3.23 1.21 9.77
CA SER A 234 3.59 1.30 11.20
C SER A 234 4.31 0.06 11.71
N GLY A 235 3.90 -1.10 11.23
CA GLY A 235 4.50 -2.37 11.59
C GLY A 235 5.96 -2.54 11.18
N VAL A 236 6.33 -2.05 9.99
CA VAL A 236 7.74 -2.03 9.52
C VAL A 236 8.58 -1.11 10.40
N LEU A 237 8.04 0.05 10.78
CA LEU A 237 8.73 0.97 11.68
C LEU A 237 8.92 0.37 13.09
N GLN A 238 7.94 -0.39 13.57
CA GLN A 238 8.06 -1.09 14.85
C GLN A 238 9.06 -2.24 14.77
N PHE A 239 9.06 -3.00 13.68
CA PHE A 239 10.06 -4.03 13.40
C PHE A 239 11.48 -3.45 13.44
N ASN A 240 11.73 -2.31 12.79
CA ASN A 240 13.04 -1.65 12.81
C ASN A 240 13.48 -1.25 14.24
N LYS A 241 12.55 -0.78 15.09
CA LYS A 241 12.85 -0.54 16.51
C LYS A 241 13.18 -1.83 17.27
N ASN A 242 12.43 -2.90 17.01
CA ASN A 242 12.70 -4.19 17.64
C ASN A 242 14.08 -4.73 17.24
N ARG A 243 14.51 -4.52 15.98
CA ARG A 243 15.85 -4.90 15.52
C ARG A 243 16.98 -4.22 16.29
N LEU A 244 16.81 -2.96 16.73
CA LEU A 244 17.81 -2.29 17.58
C LEU A 244 17.97 -2.99 18.93
N LYS A 245 16.86 -3.46 19.51
CA LYS A 245 16.89 -4.27 20.74
C LYS A 245 17.55 -5.62 20.49
N GLN A 246 17.18 -6.30 19.40
CA GLN A 246 17.77 -7.58 19.00
C GLN A 246 19.28 -7.45 18.79
N ALA A 247 19.73 -6.32 18.22
CA ALA A 247 21.15 -6.04 17.99
C ALA A 247 21.88 -5.85 19.32
N ALA A 248 21.32 -5.06 20.24
CA ALA A 248 21.88 -4.88 21.57
C ALA A 248 21.99 -6.19 22.38
N GLU A 249 21.09 -7.14 22.13
CA GLU A 249 21.05 -8.44 22.79
C GLU A 249 21.83 -9.54 22.04
N HIS A 250 22.51 -9.22 20.93
CA HIS A 250 23.20 -10.18 20.05
C HIS A 250 22.32 -11.38 19.66
N GLN A 251 21.05 -11.14 19.38
CA GLN A 251 20.17 -12.19 18.86
C GLN A 251 20.66 -12.62 17.47
N SER A 252 20.71 -13.93 17.24
CA SER A 252 21.18 -14.52 15.98
C SER A 252 20.17 -14.42 14.83
N TYR A 253 18.96 -13.94 15.12
CA TYR A 253 17.92 -13.71 14.13
C TYR A 253 17.08 -12.48 14.47
N SER A 254 16.45 -11.91 13.45
CA SER A 254 15.36 -10.95 13.58
C SER A 254 14.08 -11.55 13.01
N GLU A 255 12.94 -11.23 13.61
CA GLU A 255 11.63 -11.78 13.23
C GLU A 255 10.67 -10.64 12.91
N ASP A 256 10.06 -10.68 11.73
CA ASP A 256 9.09 -9.68 11.29
C ASP A 256 7.69 -9.92 11.90
N GLU A 257 6.70 -9.12 11.48
CA GLU A 257 5.33 -9.24 11.99
C GLU A 257 4.59 -10.49 11.51
N ASP A 258 5.04 -11.09 10.41
CA ASP A 258 4.47 -12.30 9.81
C ASP A 258 5.13 -13.57 10.38
N GLY A 259 6.14 -13.42 11.26
CA GLY A 259 6.88 -14.51 11.88
C GLY A 259 8.04 -15.04 11.03
N ASN A 260 8.40 -14.34 9.95
CA ASN A 260 9.54 -14.71 9.14
C ASN A 260 10.83 -14.35 9.87
N LYS A 261 11.75 -15.32 9.94
CA LYS A 261 13.05 -15.15 10.58
C LYS A 261 14.12 -14.88 9.56
N TYR A 262 14.92 -13.86 9.84
CA TYR A 262 16.06 -13.44 9.05
C TYR A 262 17.32 -13.62 9.87
N GLU A 263 18.37 -14.14 9.25
CA GLU A 263 19.69 -14.17 9.86
C GLU A 263 20.08 -12.78 10.35
N PHE A 264 20.64 -12.71 11.56
CA PHE A 264 21.02 -11.46 12.15
C PHE A 264 22.36 -11.58 12.87
N SER A 265 23.34 -10.89 12.30
CA SER A 265 24.72 -10.86 12.77
C SER A 265 25.33 -9.50 12.45
N ARG A 266 26.49 -9.22 13.06
CA ARG A 266 27.27 -8.02 12.77
C ARG A 266 27.62 -7.92 11.29
N GLU A 267 28.02 -9.04 10.70
CA GLU A 267 28.42 -9.15 9.30
C GLU A 267 27.24 -8.88 8.36
N VAL A 268 26.05 -9.41 8.67
CA VAL A 268 24.82 -9.12 7.91
C VAL A 268 24.45 -7.64 7.99
N ILE A 269 24.62 -7.00 9.17
CA ILE A 269 24.39 -5.56 9.33
C ILE A 269 25.37 -4.76 8.43
N LEU A 270 26.66 -5.09 8.46
CA LEU A 270 27.69 -4.43 7.65
C LEU A 270 27.42 -4.58 6.15
N GLN A 271 27.10 -5.79 5.69
CA GLN A 271 26.73 -6.04 4.29
C GLN A 271 25.50 -5.20 3.88
N GLY A 272 24.51 -5.07 4.77
CA GLY A 272 23.37 -4.20 4.55
C GLY A 272 23.77 -2.72 4.38
N ILE A 273 24.64 -2.22 5.26
CA ILE A 273 25.16 -0.85 5.17
C ILE A 273 25.90 -0.62 3.84
N ASP A 274 26.76 -1.56 3.44
CA ASP A 274 27.53 -1.46 2.20
C ASP A 274 26.64 -1.43 0.95
N LYS A 275 25.66 -2.35 0.88
CA LYS A 275 24.67 -2.38 -0.22
C LYS A 275 23.91 -1.05 -0.31
N ILE A 276 23.50 -0.50 0.82
CA ILE A 276 22.76 0.78 0.84
C ILE A 276 23.67 1.96 0.52
N SER A 277 24.94 1.92 0.94
CA SER A 277 25.92 2.92 0.52
C SER A 277 26.11 2.94 -1.00
N VAL A 278 26.10 1.77 -1.65
CA VAL A 278 26.15 1.68 -3.12
C VAL A 278 24.86 2.26 -3.73
N ALA A 279 23.69 1.88 -3.23
CA ALA A 279 22.40 2.40 -3.70
C ALA A 279 22.30 3.94 -3.58
N ARG A 280 22.81 4.53 -2.50
CA ARG A 280 22.87 5.99 -2.31
C ARG A 280 23.74 6.66 -3.37
N LYS A 281 24.96 6.14 -3.58
CA LYS A 281 25.87 6.66 -4.63
C LYS A 281 25.28 6.51 -6.03
N ASN A 282 24.61 5.40 -6.30
CA ASN A 282 23.93 5.17 -7.58
C ASN A 282 22.79 6.16 -7.78
N MET A 283 22.01 6.46 -6.74
CA MET A 283 20.94 7.45 -6.82
C MET A 283 21.50 8.85 -7.13
N ASP A 284 22.58 9.27 -6.48
CA ASP A 284 23.22 10.56 -6.79
C ASP A 284 23.67 10.65 -8.26
N LYS A 285 24.19 9.55 -8.82
CA LYS A 285 24.53 9.46 -10.24
C LYS A 285 23.29 9.53 -11.15
N ILE A 286 22.21 8.84 -10.80
CA ILE A 286 20.96 8.87 -11.57
C ILE A 286 20.36 10.29 -11.58
N VAL A 287 20.31 10.95 -10.41
CA VAL A 287 19.86 12.34 -10.28
C VAL A 287 20.66 13.25 -11.20
N SER A 288 21.99 13.10 -11.21
CA SER A 288 22.83 13.93 -12.09
C SER A 288 22.52 13.79 -13.57
N VAL A 289 22.10 12.59 -14.03
CA VAL A 289 21.66 12.38 -15.41
C VAL A 289 20.28 13.00 -15.64
N PHE A 290 19.37 12.94 -14.67
CA PHE A 290 18.04 13.54 -14.80
C PHE A 290 18.13 15.05 -14.94
N ASP A 291 19.01 15.68 -14.16
CA ASP A 291 19.24 17.13 -14.18
C ASP A 291 19.72 17.62 -15.56
N GLU A 292 20.35 16.77 -16.38
CA GLU A 292 20.72 17.10 -17.78
C GLU A 292 19.49 17.34 -18.68
N PHE A 293 18.33 16.78 -18.33
CA PHE A 293 17.08 16.84 -19.10
C PHE A 293 16.02 17.73 -18.46
N VAL A 294 16.39 18.53 -17.45
CA VAL A 294 15.49 19.50 -16.82
C VAL A 294 15.42 20.79 -17.65
N LYS A 295 14.21 21.30 -17.88
CA LYS A 295 13.96 22.62 -18.48
C LYS A 295 12.87 23.40 -17.77
#